data_AF-A0A9E4B041-F1
#
_entry.id   AF-A0A9E4B041-F1
#
_cell.length_a   1.000
_cell.length_b   1.000
_cell.length_c   1.000
_cell.angle_alpha   90.00
_cell.angle_beta   90.00
_cell.angle_gamma   90.00
#
_symmetry.space_group_name_H-M   'P 1'
#
loop_
_entity.id
_entity.type
_entity.pdbx_description
1 polymer ?
#
loop_
_entity_poly.entity_id
_entity_poly.type
_entity_poly.pdbx_seq_one_letter_code
_entity_poly.pdbx_strand_id
1 'polypeptide(L)'
;MKTFGTEGPVSPEKNYIVSRTAELSDFIDRVKYGKYLVIFAPRQTGKTTFFQFALDMLVAEDPTYFPIELNFEAYEDVDSVDFYTNLAEDLRERIAHNFRKRGSIPTEAFVEFLDTAEITDHLSMIRFFQHVSNCH
;
A
#
# COMPACT_ATOMS: atom_id res chain seq x y z
N MET A 1 27.37 9.33 -9.97
CA MET A 1 27.58 10.26 -8.85
C MET A 1 26.23 10.47 -8.18
N LYS A 2 26.13 10.33 -6.85
CA LYS A 2 24.85 10.50 -6.13
C LYS A 2 24.55 11.99 -5.92
N THR A 3 23.27 12.35 -5.88
CA THR A 3 22.81 13.74 -5.67
C THR A 3 22.10 13.91 -4.33
N PHE A 4 22.05 15.13 -3.80
CA PHE A 4 21.12 15.45 -2.71
C PHE A 4 19.75 15.73 -3.33
N GLY A 5 18.75 14.93 -2.99
CA GLY A 5 17.38 15.13 -3.47
C GLY A 5 16.70 16.25 -2.68
N THR A 6 16.12 17.22 -3.39
CA THR A 6 15.30 18.29 -2.78
C THR A 6 13.81 17.95 -2.75
N GLU A 7 13.41 16.87 -3.44
CA GLU A 7 12.02 16.41 -3.61
C GLU A 7 11.96 14.87 -3.57
N GLY A 8 10.82 14.30 -3.15
CA GLY A 8 10.62 12.85 -3.08
C GLY A 8 9.86 12.30 -4.30
N PRO A 9 9.91 10.98 -4.57
CA PRO A 9 10.62 9.94 -3.82
C PRO A 9 12.12 9.87 -4.12
N VAL A 10 12.91 9.51 -3.10
CA VAL A 10 14.37 9.49 -3.15
C VAL A 10 14.87 8.06 -3.36
N SER A 11 15.63 7.80 -4.43
CA SER A 11 16.26 6.50 -4.69
C SER A 11 17.65 6.38 -4.03
N PRO A 12 17.97 5.32 -3.28
CA PRO A 12 19.29 5.12 -2.65
C PRO A 12 20.44 4.95 -3.66
N GLU A 13 20.12 4.50 -4.86
CA GLU A 13 21.09 4.34 -5.95
C GLU A 13 21.47 5.69 -6.56
N LYS A 14 20.52 6.62 -6.61
CA LYS A 14 20.69 7.94 -7.24
C LYS A 14 21.00 9.06 -6.24
N ASN A 15 20.65 8.89 -4.96
CA ASN A 15 20.72 9.97 -3.97
C ASN A 15 21.39 9.58 -2.65
N TYR A 16 21.91 10.58 -1.94
CA TYR A 16 22.35 10.43 -0.55
C TYR A 16 21.12 10.30 0.37
N ILE A 17 21.06 9.20 1.13
CA ILE A 17 19.99 8.90 2.09
C ILE A 17 20.63 8.60 3.44
N VAL A 18 20.07 9.18 4.51
CA VAL A 18 20.35 8.76 5.89
C VAL A 18 19.58 7.48 6.18
N SER A 19 20.28 6.44 6.61
CA SER A 19 19.66 5.15 6.95
C SER A 19 18.66 5.32 8.09
N ARG A 20 17.48 4.70 7.96
CA ARG A 20 16.42 4.67 8.99
C ARG A 20 16.10 3.25 9.43
N THR A 21 17.12 2.39 9.51
CA THR A 21 16.94 0.94 9.74
C THR A 21 16.23 0.63 11.06
N ALA A 22 16.55 1.38 12.13
CA ALA A 22 15.92 1.17 13.43
C ALA A 22 14.43 1.56 13.41
N GLU A 23 14.09 2.67 12.74
CA GLU A 23 12.71 3.12 12.60
C GLU A 23 11.90 2.21 11.67
N LEU A 24 12.52 1.66 10.62
CA LEU A 24 11.88 0.67 9.74
C LEU A 24 11.57 -0.63 10.51
N SER A 25 12.51 -1.12 11.32
CA SER A 25 12.31 -2.32 12.14
C SER A 25 11.18 -2.13 13.16
N ASP A 26 11.17 -1.02 13.93
CA ASP A 26 10.10 -0.71 14.88
C ASP A 26 8.74 -0.59 14.18
N PHE A 27 8.70 0.01 12.99
CA PHE A 27 7.47 0.10 12.20
C PHE A 27 6.97 -1.30 11.80
N ILE A 28 7.84 -2.16 11.27
CA ILE A 28 7.49 -3.52 10.84
C ILE A 28 7.01 -4.37 12.01
N ASP A 29 7.69 -4.31 13.15
CA ASP A 29 7.29 -5.04 14.34
C ASP A 29 5.88 -4.64 14.77
N ARG A 30 5.57 -3.34 14.75
CA ARG A 30 4.22 -2.85 15.06
C ARG A 30 3.16 -3.29 14.05
N VAL A 31 3.50 -3.37 12.76
CA VAL A 31 2.61 -3.94 11.73
C VAL A 31 2.32 -5.41 12.05
N LYS A 32 3.34 -6.20 12.40
CA LYS A 32 3.19 -7.61 12.79
C LYS A 32 2.32 -7.82 14.03
N TYR A 33 2.29 -6.85 14.93
CA TYR A 33 1.37 -6.85 16.09
C TYR A 33 -0.08 -6.43 15.75
N GLY A 34 -0.41 -6.17 14.48
CA GLY A 34 -1.75 -5.78 14.06
C GLY A 34 -2.19 -4.41 14.56
N LYS A 35 -1.24 -3.50 14.86
CA LYS A 35 -1.54 -2.18 15.40
C LYS A 35 -1.85 -1.18 14.30
N TYR A 36 -2.83 -0.31 14.54
CA TYR A 36 -3.00 0.91 13.77
C TYR A 36 -1.84 1.87 14.04
N LEU A 37 -1.22 2.38 12.97
CA LEU A 37 -0.05 3.23 13.05
C LEU A 37 -0.33 4.56 12.37
N VAL A 38 0.00 5.65 13.06
CA VAL A 38 -0.06 7.00 12.51
C VAL A 38 1.36 7.55 12.45
N ILE A 39 1.83 7.88 11.25
CA ILE A 39 3.13 8.54 11.07
C ILE A 39 2.90 10.04 10.93
N PHE A 40 3.13 10.77 12.01
CA PHE A 40 3.19 12.23 11.96
C PHE A 40 4.59 12.67 11.52
N ALA A 41 4.69 13.30 10.35
CA ALA A 41 5.88 14.07 10.02
C ALA A 41 5.54 15.27 9.09
N PRO A 42 6.34 16.34 9.08
CA PRO A 42 6.18 17.50 8.18
C PRO A 42 6.21 17.14 6.68
N ARG A 43 5.59 17.93 5.79
CA ARG A 43 5.68 17.69 4.32
C ARG A 43 7.15 17.59 3.87
N GLN A 44 7.40 16.81 2.81
CA GLN A 44 8.74 16.61 2.19
C GLN A 44 9.81 15.90 3.05
N THR A 45 9.47 15.26 4.17
CA THR A 45 10.44 14.50 5.00
C THR A 45 10.74 13.06 4.50
N GLY A 46 10.37 12.74 3.26
CA GLY A 46 10.56 11.41 2.67
C GLY A 46 9.61 10.32 3.22
N LYS A 47 8.40 10.67 3.66
CA LYS A 47 7.42 9.70 4.20
C LYS A 47 7.04 8.60 3.21
N THR A 48 6.71 8.96 1.97
CA THR A 48 6.36 7.99 0.93
C THR A 48 7.51 7.02 0.68
N THR A 49 8.74 7.52 0.60
CA THR A 49 9.94 6.68 0.47
C THR A 49 10.14 5.76 1.68
N PHE A 50 9.92 6.27 2.90
CA PHE A 50 9.97 5.44 4.11
C PHE A 50 8.92 4.33 4.09
N PHE A 51 7.67 4.63 3.73
CA PHE A 51 6.60 3.62 3.61
C PHE A 51 6.94 2.57 2.57
N GLN A 52 7.43 2.96 1.39
CA GLN A 52 7.83 2.02 0.35
C GLN A 52 8.92 1.05 0.84
N PHE A 53 9.97 1.55 1.50
CA PHE A 53 11.01 0.69 2.07
C PHE A 53 10.48 -0.21 3.19
N ALA A 54 9.57 0.28 4.02
CA ALA A 54 8.96 -0.54 5.06
C ALA A 54 8.14 -1.69 4.48
N LEU A 55 7.36 -1.44 3.42
CA LEU A 55 6.57 -2.47 2.74
C LEU A 55 7.46 -3.48 2.03
N ASP A 56 8.52 -3.02 1.36
CA ASP A 56 9.49 -3.90 0.68
C ASP A 56 10.21 -4.80 1.70
N MET A 57 10.64 -4.24 2.83
CA MET A 57 11.28 -5.01 3.92
C MET A 57 10.29 -5.98 4.57
N LEU A 58 9.05 -5.57 4.82
CA LEU A 58 8.00 -6.44 5.36
C LEU A 58 7.78 -7.68 4.48
N VAL A 59 7.65 -7.49 3.16
CA VAL A 59 7.45 -8.59 2.20
C VAL A 59 8.70 -9.44 2.04
N ALA A 60 9.89 -8.86 2.14
CA ALA A 60 11.15 -9.61 2.10
C ALA A 60 11.33 -10.50 3.34
N GLU A 61 10.90 -10.04 4.52
CA GLU A 61 10.94 -10.80 5.77
C GLU A 61 9.85 -11.88 5.83
N ASP A 62 8.65 -11.54 5.37
CA ASP A 62 7.51 -12.44 5.37
C ASP A 62 6.66 -12.26 4.10
N PRO A 63 6.84 -13.16 3.10
CA PRO A 63 6.13 -13.11 1.83
C PRO A 63 4.61 -13.27 1.94
N THR A 64 4.08 -13.70 3.10
CA THR A 64 2.64 -13.87 3.31
C THR A 64 1.90 -12.55 3.40
N TYR A 65 2.58 -11.46 3.78
CA TYR A 65 1.97 -10.13 3.75
C TYR A 65 1.68 -9.70 2.32
N PHE A 66 0.54 -9.06 2.08
CA PHE A 66 0.15 -8.49 0.79
C PHE A 66 -0.18 -6.99 0.97
N PRO A 67 0.81 -6.09 0.91
CA PRO A 67 0.62 -4.68 1.26
C PRO A 67 -0.10 -3.90 0.15
N ILE A 68 -1.25 -3.32 0.46
CA ILE A 68 -2.00 -2.47 -0.45
C ILE A 68 -1.75 -1.00 -0.05
N GLU A 69 -1.07 -0.25 -0.91
CA GLU A 69 -0.80 1.18 -0.72
C GLU A 69 -1.91 1.98 -1.42
N LEU A 70 -2.59 2.85 -0.69
CA LEU A 70 -3.63 3.74 -1.19
C LEU A 70 -3.25 5.20 -0.89
N ASN A 71 -3.51 6.09 -1.85
CA ASN A 71 -3.31 7.53 -1.69
C ASN A 71 -4.65 8.26 -1.72
N PHE A 72 -4.98 8.94 -0.62
CA PHE A 72 -6.23 9.67 -0.48
C PHE A 72 -6.12 11.19 -0.76
N GLU A 73 -4.96 11.68 -1.22
CA GLU A 73 -4.75 13.11 -1.49
C GLU A 73 -5.74 13.66 -2.53
N ALA A 74 -6.11 12.86 -3.53
CA ALA A 74 -7.08 13.26 -4.56
C ALA A 74 -8.56 13.20 -4.11
N TYR A 75 -8.83 12.71 -2.89
CA TYR A 75 -10.19 12.44 -2.40
C TYR A 75 -10.75 13.55 -1.50
N GLU A 76 -10.03 14.66 -1.30
CA GLU A 76 -10.37 15.71 -0.31
C GLU A 76 -11.79 16.27 -0.46
N ASP A 77 -12.30 16.39 -1.69
CA ASP A 77 -13.61 16.98 -2.01
C ASP A 77 -14.54 16.04 -2.80
N VAL A 78 -14.24 14.75 -2.84
CA VAL A 78 -15.03 13.76 -3.60
C VAL A 78 -16.26 13.34 -2.80
N ASP A 79 -17.42 13.23 -3.46
CA ASP A 79 -18.63 12.76 -2.77
C ASP A 79 -18.54 11.27 -2.39
N SER A 80 -19.45 10.79 -1.55
CA SER A 80 -19.35 9.41 -1.04
C SER A 80 -19.49 8.35 -2.14
N VAL A 81 -20.31 8.59 -3.17
CA VAL A 81 -20.51 7.63 -4.26
C VAL A 81 -19.24 7.53 -5.07
N ASP A 82 -18.72 8.68 -5.51
CA ASP A 82 -17.47 8.76 -6.26
C ASP A 82 -16.29 8.24 -5.43
N PHE A 83 -16.25 8.48 -4.11
CA PHE A 83 -15.22 7.95 -3.22
C PHE A 83 -15.15 6.43 -3.28
N TYR A 84 -16.28 5.75 -3.10
CA TYR A 84 -16.29 4.29 -3.05
C TYR A 84 -16.07 3.65 -4.43
N THR A 85 -16.58 4.27 -5.49
CA THR A 85 -16.29 3.83 -6.86
C THR A 85 -14.80 3.94 -7.19
N ASN A 86 -14.16 5.09 -6.91
CA ASN A 86 -12.73 5.27 -7.16
C ASN A 86 -11.87 4.38 -6.25
N LEU A 87 -12.27 4.18 -4.99
CA LEU A 87 -11.58 3.27 -4.07
C LEU A 87 -11.58 1.83 -4.60
N ALA A 88 -12.68 1.36 -5.20
CA ALA A 88 -12.73 0.03 -5.79
C ALA A 88 -11.73 -0.11 -6.94
N GLU A 89 -11.64 0.89 -7.82
CA GLU A 89 -10.66 0.90 -8.92
C GLU A 89 -9.21 0.92 -8.40
N ASP A 90 -8.89 1.82 -7.46
CA ASP A 90 -7.55 1.90 -6.85
C ASP A 90 -7.14 0.58 -6.19
N LEU A 91 -8.06 -0.10 -5.52
CA LEU A 91 -7.83 -1.42 -4.93
C LEU A 91 -7.52 -2.46 -6.00
N ARG A 92 -8.31 -2.53 -7.07
CA ARG A 92 -8.06 -3.49 -8.18
C ARG A 92 -6.70 -3.24 -8.82
N GLU A 93 -6.40 -1.99 -9.14
CA GLU A 93 -5.12 -1.62 -9.75
C GLU A 93 -3.95 -1.99 -8.85
N ARG A 94 -4.05 -1.71 -7.55
CA ARG A 94 -2.96 -1.98 -6.61
C ARG A 94 -2.79 -3.46 -6.32
N ILE A 95 -3.88 -4.21 -6.19
CA ILE A 95 -3.84 -5.67 -6.06
C ILE A 95 -3.19 -6.28 -7.29
N ALA A 96 -3.62 -5.90 -8.50
CA ALA A 96 -3.03 -6.39 -9.75
C ALA A 96 -1.55 -6.00 -9.89
N HIS A 97 -1.17 -4.79 -9.49
CA HIS A 97 0.23 -4.36 -9.46
C HIS A 97 1.09 -5.25 -8.55
N ASN A 98 0.58 -5.59 -7.37
CA ASN A 98 1.30 -6.44 -6.42
C ASN A 98 1.47 -7.88 -6.92
N PHE A 99 0.46 -8.47 -7.57
CA PHE A 99 0.60 -9.78 -8.22
C PHE A 99 1.69 -9.77 -9.29
N ARG A 100 1.69 -8.74 -10.16
CA ARG A 100 2.74 -8.54 -11.17
C ARG A 100 4.12 -8.39 -10.54
N LYS A 101 4.25 -7.58 -9.49
CA LYS A 101 5.52 -7.35 -8.77
C LYS A 101 6.07 -8.65 -8.16
N ARG A 102 5.21 -9.57 -7.71
CA ARG A 102 5.60 -10.87 -7.13
C ARG A 102 5.84 -11.97 -8.15
N GLY A 103 5.38 -11.79 -9.40
CA GLY A 103 5.34 -12.86 -10.39
C GLY A 103 4.33 -13.97 -10.05
N SER A 104 3.36 -13.68 -9.17
CA SER A 104 2.30 -14.61 -8.79
C SER A 104 1.09 -14.41 -9.69
N ILE A 105 0.41 -15.51 -10.05
CA ILE A 105 -0.79 -15.48 -10.88
C ILE A 105 -2.01 -15.67 -9.97
N PRO A 106 -2.95 -14.71 -9.91
CA PRO A 106 -4.19 -14.88 -9.17
C PRO A 106 -5.03 -16.00 -9.78
N THR A 107 -5.86 -16.66 -8.96
CA THR A 107 -6.81 -17.66 -9.46
C THR A 107 -7.88 -17.00 -10.33
N GLU A 108 -8.42 -17.75 -11.30
CA GLU A 108 -9.48 -17.24 -12.20
C GLU A 108 -10.70 -16.75 -11.42
N ALA A 109 -11.12 -17.49 -10.38
CA ALA A 109 -12.20 -17.09 -9.49
C ALA A 109 -11.91 -15.78 -8.75
N PHE A 110 -10.64 -15.53 -8.39
CA PHE A 110 -10.26 -14.28 -7.74
C PHE A 110 -10.22 -13.11 -8.72
N VAL A 111 -9.81 -13.33 -9.96
CA VAL A 111 -9.89 -12.32 -11.03
C VAL A 111 -11.34 -11.95 -11.31
N GLU A 112 -12.21 -12.93 -11.49
CA GLU A 112 -13.65 -12.71 -11.71
C GLU A 112 -14.29 -11.95 -10.53
N PHE A 113 -13.92 -12.31 -9.30
CA PHE A 113 -14.34 -11.56 -8.12
C PHE A 113 -13.88 -10.10 -8.18
N LEU A 114 -12.59 -9.83 -8.46
CA LEU A 114 -12.09 -8.46 -8.53
C LEU A 114 -12.81 -7.66 -9.62
N ASP A 115 -13.04 -8.24 -10.80
CA ASP A 115 -13.68 -7.57 -11.93
C ASP A 115 -15.16 -7.21 -11.65
N THR A 116 -15.83 -7.98 -10.81
CA THR A 116 -17.26 -7.81 -10.51
C THR A 116 -17.55 -7.18 -9.15
N ALA A 117 -16.57 -7.15 -8.24
CA ALA A 117 -16.78 -6.65 -6.89
C ALA A 117 -16.99 -5.15 -6.88
N GLU A 118 -18.11 -4.70 -6.32
CA GLU A 118 -18.40 -3.29 -6.10
C GLU A 118 -18.18 -2.93 -4.63
N ILE A 119 -17.64 -1.73 -4.41
CA ILE A 119 -17.62 -1.08 -3.12
C ILE A 119 -18.51 0.14 -3.27
N THR A 120 -19.62 0.19 -2.53
CA THR A 120 -20.62 1.25 -2.58
C THR A 120 -20.80 1.95 -1.24
N ASP A 121 -20.32 1.31 -0.17
CA ASP A 121 -20.34 1.81 1.20
C ASP A 121 -19.29 1.09 2.08
N HIS A 122 -19.14 1.51 3.33
CA HIS A 122 -18.23 0.87 4.28
C HIS A 122 -18.57 -0.61 4.60
N LEU A 123 -19.83 -1.04 4.48
CA LEU A 123 -20.23 -2.44 4.74
C LEU A 123 -19.80 -3.35 3.59
N SER A 124 -20.02 -2.91 2.34
CA SER A 124 -19.53 -3.58 1.14
C SER A 124 -18.00 -3.63 1.12
N MET A 125 -17.31 -2.58 1.57
CA MET A 125 -15.85 -2.58 1.74
C MET A 125 -15.38 -3.67 2.73
N ILE A 126 -16.04 -3.80 3.89
CA ILE A 126 -15.70 -4.87 4.86
C ILE A 126 -15.87 -6.25 4.22
N ARG A 127 -16.98 -6.47 3.50
CA ARG A 127 -17.25 -7.75 2.82
C ARG A 127 -16.22 -8.02 1.73
N PHE A 128 -15.82 -7.00 0.96
CA PHE A 128 -14.76 -7.09 -0.03
C PHE A 128 -13.47 -7.64 0.60
N PHE A 129 -12.99 -7.05 1.68
CA PHE A 129 -11.75 -7.51 2.35
C PHE A 129 -11.88 -8.88 3.02
N GLN A 130 -13.07 -9.25 3.51
CA GLN A 130 -13.34 -10.61 4.00
C GLN A 130 -13.22 -11.64 2.88
N HIS A 131 -13.75 -11.35 1.68
CA HIS A 131 -13.60 -12.21 0.51
C HIS A 131 -12.14 -12.29 0.05
N VAL A 132 -11.43 -11.15 -0.04
CA VAL A 132 -10.00 -11.14 -0.40
C VAL A 132 -9.18 -12.02 0.54
N SER A 133 -9.48 -11.98 1.85
CA SER A 133 -8.77 -12.79 2.85
C SER A 133 -9.06 -14.30 2.77
N ASN A 134 -10.18 -14.69 2.17
CA ASN A 134 -10.58 -16.09 2.01
C ASN A 134 -10.14 -16.70 0.66
N CYS A 135 -9.74 -15.86 -0.30
CA CYS A 135 -9.43 -16.26 -1.68
C CYS A 135 -7.94 -16.14 -2.06
N HIS A 136 -7.13 -15.44 -1.25
CA HIS A 136 -5.68 -15.30 -1.43
C HIS A 136 -4.91 -16.32 -0.57
#